data_AF-A0A163QXL3-F1
#
_entry.id   AF-A0A163QXL3-F1
#
_cell.length_a   1.000
_cell.length_b   1.000
_cell.length_c   1.000
_cell.angle_alpha   90.00
_cell.angle_beta   90.00
_cell.angle_gamma   90.00
#
_symmetry.space_group_name_H-M   'P 1'
#
loop_
_entity.id
_entity.type
_entity.pdbx_description
1 polymer ?
#
loop_
_entity_poly.entity_id
_entity_poly.type
_entity_poly.pdbx_seq_one_letter_code
_entity_poly.pdbx_strand_id
1 'polypeptide(L)'
;MYGLIFFSLLLNIICVYFLFKVWKKVHVQPVNQDSYINEDVGELLELFSQEMKEENARLHEMIIQFSKQIKENHDSNSMQEVAEEVDTNLVEEVKNLHADENNARNKVLLLARQGYNAEEIAKMLDRGKGEVQLLLKFYA
;
A
#
# COMPACT_ATOMS: atom_id res chain seq x y z
N MET A 1 -15.67 -64.25 -17.46
CA MET A 1 -15.10 -63.07 -18.15
C MET A 1 -15.40 -61.73 -17.47
N TYR A 2 -16.52 -61.57 -16.75
CA TYR A 2 -16.89 -60.28 -16.12
C TYR A 2 -16.07 -59.86 -14.89
N GLY A 3 -15.41 -60.80 -14.20
CA GLY A 3 -14.66 -60.50 -12.98
C GLY A 3 -13.47 -59.55 -13.19
N LEU A 4 -12.76 -59.68 -14.32
CA LEU A 4 -11.64 -58.80 -14.65
C LEU A 4 -12.11 -57.37 -14.99
N ILE A 5 -13.27 -57.25 -15.63
CA ILE A 5 -13.88 -55.96 -15.98
C ILE A 5 -14.33 -55.24 -14.70
N PHE A 6 -14.94 -55.97 -13.76
CA PHE A 6 -15.35 -55.41 -12.47
C PHE A 6 -14.14 -54.93 -11.66
N PHE A 7 -13.06 -55.70 -11.64
CA PHE A 7 -11.84 -55.33 -10.92
C PHE A 7 -11.16 -54.09 -11.53
N SER A 8 -11.10 -54.01 -12.86
CA SER A 8 -10.60 -52.84 -13.57
C SER A 8 -11.44 -51.59 -13.25
N LEU A 9 -12.76 -51.72 -13.22
CA LEU A 9 -13.67 -50.62 -12.92
C LEU A 9 -13.53 -50.14 -11.47
N LEU A 10 -13.40 -51.07 -10.51
CA LEU A 10 -13.19 -50.76 -9.10
C LEU A 10 -11.88 -49.99 -8.88
N LEU A 11 -10.80 -50.40 -9.56
CA LEU A 11 -9.49 -49.75 -9.46
C LEU A 11 -9.55 -48.30 -9.99
N ASN A 12 -10.26 -48.08 -11.09
CA ASN A 12 -10.44 -46.74 -11.66
C ASN A 12 -11.19 -45.79 -10.72
N ILE A 13 -12.24 -46.27 -10.03
CA ILE A 13 -12.98 -45.45 -9.04
C ILE A 13 -12.06 -45.02 -7.89
N ILE A 14 -11.20 -45.93 -7.41
CA ILE A 14 -10.23 -45.63 -6.36
C ILE A 14 -9.23 -44.56 -6.83
N CYS A 15 -8.73 -44.66 -8.07
CA CYS A 15 -7.85 -43.64 -8.65
C CYS A 15 -8.51 -42.25 -8.69
N VAL A 16 -9.77 -42.18 -9.14
CA VAL A 16 -10.54 -40.92 -9.18
C VAL A 16 -10.75 -40.34 -7.78
N TYR A 17 -11.00 -41.19 -6.78
CA TYR A 17 -11.11 -40.76 -5.38
C TYR A 17 -9.82 -40.11 -4.85
N PHE A 18 -8.66 -40.71 -5.12
CA PHE A 18 -7.38 -40.10 -4.75
C PHE A 18 -7.12 -38.79 -5.50
N LEU A 19 -7.48 -38.72 -6.78
CA LEU A 19 -7.35 -37.51 -7.59
C LEU A 19 -8.21 -36.37 -7.02
N PHE A 20 -9.46 -36.67 -6.64
CA PHE A 20 -10.34 -35.71 -5.98
C PHE A 20 -9.79 -35.25 -4.62
N LYS A 21 -9.25 -36.18 -3.81
CA LYS A 21 -8.63 -35.87 -2.52
C LYS A 21 -7.43 -34.92 -2.67
N VAL A 22 -6.59 -35.14 -3.68
CA VAL A 22 -5.44 -34.27 -4.00
C VAL A 22 -5.91 -32.94 -4.56
N TRP A 23 -6.86 -32.94 -5.50
CA TRP A 23 -7.43 -31.71 -6.06
C TRP A 23 -8.03 -30.83 -4.97
N LYS A 24 -8.79 -31.42 -4.04
CA LYS A 24 -9.32 -30.72 -2.86
C LYS A 24 -8.20 -30.16 -1.98
N LYS A 25 -7.14 -30.92 -1.70
CA LYS A 25 -6.01 -30.42 -0.88
C LYS A 25 -5.24 -29.27 -1.54
N VAL A 26 -5.15 -29.29 -2.88
CA VAL A 26 -4.41 -28.30 -3.68
C VAL A 26 -5.24 -27.04 -3.94
N HIS A 27 -6.54 -27.16 -4.21
CA HIS A 27 -7.43 -26.02 -4.52
C HIS A 27 -8.22 -25.49 -3.32
N VAL A 28 -8.41 -26.28 -2.24
CA VAL A 28 -9.15 -25.88 -1.03
C VAL A 28 -8.21 -25.54 0.14
N GLN A 29 -6.90 -25.42 -0.11
CA GLN A 29 -6.10 -24.54 0.72
C GLN A 29 -6.16 -23.15 0.08
N PRO A 30 -7.11 -22.27 0.49
CA PRO A 30 -6.87 -20.86 0.32
C PRO A 30 -5.56 -20.58 1.06
N VAL A 31 -4.80 -19.67 0.50
CA VAL A 31 -3.48 -19.31 0.95
C VAL A 31 -3.59 -18.68 2.35
N ASN A 32 -3.71 -19.49 3.40
CA ASN A 32 -3.66 -19.01 4.79
C ASN A 32 -2.30 -18.38 5.07
N GLN A 33 -1.28 -18.75 4.29
CA GLN A 33 0.03 -18.12 4.31
C GLN A 33 -0.01 -16.66 3.85
N ASP A 34 -0.93 -16.27 2.96
CA ASP A 34 -1.08 -14.88 2.53
C ASP A 34 -1.65 -14.05 3.68
N SER A 35 -2.52 -14.60 4.53
CA SER A 35 -3.03 -13.84 5.67
C SER A 35 -1.92 -13.48 6.66
N TYR A 36 -1.06 -14.44 7.01
CA TYR A 36 0.08 -14.21 7.90
C TYR A 36 1.15 -13.32 7.26
N ILE A 37 1.52 -13.59 5.99
CA ILE A 37 2.52 -12.77 5.29
C ILE A 37 2.01 -11.33 5.08
N ASN A 38 0.74 -11.12 4.73
CA ASN A 38 0.19 -9.77 4.54
C ASN A 38 -0.02 -9.00 5.85
N GLU A 39 -0.09 -9.68 6.99
CA GLU A 39 -0.18 -9.05 8.31
C GLU A 39 1.23 -8.63 8.78
N ASP A 40 2.20 -9.56 8.74
CA ASP A 40 3.60 -9.30 9.10
C ASP A 40 4.25 -8.23 8.20
N VAL A 41 3.99 -8.29 6.89
CA VAL A 41 4.47 -7.27 5.93
C VAL A 41 3.75 -5.94 6.18
N GLY A 42 2.48 -5.97 6.59
CA GLY A 42 1.73 -4.77 6.95
C GLY A 42 2.34 -4.05 8.15
N GLU A 43 2.64 -4.79 9.22
CA GLU A 43 3.28 -4.26 10.43
C GLU A 43 4.69 -3.72 10.14
N LEU A 44 5.47 -4.45 9.33
CA LEU A 44 6.80 -4.00 8.92
C LEU A 44 6.74 -2.70 8.09
N LEU A 45 5.79 -2.58 7.17
CA LEU A 45 5.60 -1.36 6.37
C LEU A 45 5.12 -0.18 7.22
N GLU A 46 4.30 -0.43 8.22
CA GLU A 46 3.85 0.60 9.15
C GLU A 46 5.02 1.13 9.99
N LEU A 47 5.82 0.24 10.57
CA LEU A 47 7.06 0.60 11.28
C LEU A 47 8.01 1.41 10.39
N PHE A 48 8.24 0.94 9.16
CA PHE A 48 9.09 1.66 8.20
C PHE A 48 8.53 3.04 7.84
N SER A 49 7.23 3.15 7.58
CA SER A 49 6.60 4.44 7.28
C SER A 49 6.67 5.40 8.47
N GLN A 50 6.59 4.90 9.69
CA GLN A 50 6.74 5.70 10.90
C GLN A 50 8.17 6.21 11.05
N GLU A 51 9.16 5.32 10.90
CA GLU A 51 10.59 5.67 10.97
C GLU A 51 10.97 6.74 9.93
N MET A 52 10.51 6.59 8.68
CA MET A 52 10.74 7.58 7.62
C MET A 52 10.06 8.93 7.90
N LYS A 53 8.85 8.94 8.49
CA LYS A 53 8.18 10.19 8.88
C LYS A 53 8.94 10.91 9.99
N GLU A 54 9.43 10.16 10.98
CA GLU A 54 10.22 10.70 12.08
C GLU A 54 11.56 11.26 11.59
N GLU A 55 12.25 10.54 10.70
CA GLU A 55 13.50 11.00 10.10
C GLU A 55 13.29 12.26 9.25
N ASN A 56 12.22 12.33 8.46
CA ASN A 56 11.87 13.54 7.71
C ASN A 56 11.60 14.75 8.63
N ALA A 57 10.90 14.55 9.75
CA ALA A 57 10.67 15.61 10.73
C ALA A 57 11.99 16.10 11.35
N ARG A 58 12.88 15.18 11.69
CA ARG A 58 14.21 15.50 12.22
C ARG A 58 15.07 16.25 11.20
N LEU A 59 15.03 15.86 9.93
CA LEU A 59 15.72 16.57 8.84
C LEU A 59 15.19 18.00 8.70
N HIS A 60 13.87 18.20 8.77
CA HIS A 60 13.27 19.53 8.76
C HIS A 60 13.77 20.40 9.92
N GLU A 61 13.82 19.86 11.14
CA GLU A 61 14.35 20.59 12.30
C GLU A 61 15.83 20.97 12.12
N MET A 62 16.65 20.05 11.60
CA MET A 62 18.07 20.32 11.32
C MET A 62 18.23 21.41 10.27
N ILE A 63 17.44 21.40 9.19
CA ILE A 63 17.46 22.46 8.17
C ILE A 63 17.10 23.82 8.78
N ILE A 64 16.06 23.89 9.63
CA ILE A 64 15.65 25.12 10.30
C ILE A 64 16.78 25.63 11.21
N GLN A 65 17.37 24.77 12.02
CA GLN A 65 18.48 25.14 12.90
C GLN A 65 19.70 25.64 12.12
N PHE A 66 20.07 24.95 11.04
CA PHE A 66 21.19 25.32 10.20
C PHE A 66 20.96 26.67 9.50
N SER A 67 19.74 26.89 8.98
CA SER A 67 19.35 28.18 8.37
C SER A 67 19.42 29.34 9.38
N LYS A 68 19.02 29.09 10.63
CA LYS A 68 19.11 30.08 11.71
C LYS A 68 20.56 30.37 12.08
N GLN A 69 21.41 29.34 12.14
CA GLN A 69 22.83 29.48 12.46
C GLN A 69 23.61 30.21 11.35
N ILE A 70 23.25 30.02 10.08
CA ILE A 70 23.78 30.82 8.96
C ILE A 70 23.38 32.28 9.10
N LYS A 71 22.13 32.54 9.49
CA LYS A 71 21.60 33.90 9.67
C LYS A 71 22.25 34.63 10.84
N GLU A 72 22.50 33.96 11.97
CA GLU A 72 23.17 34.54 13.15
C GLU A 72 24.68 34.75 12.95
N ASN A 73 25.36 33.95 12.12
CA ASN A 73 26.79 34.15 11.82
C ASN A 73 27.07 35.24 10.77
N HIS A 74 26.05 35.78 10.09
CA HIS A 74 26.20 36.78 9.02
C HIS A 74 25.74 38.20 9.42
N ASP A 75 25.58 38.50 10.71
CA ASP A 75 25.30 39.86 11.21
C ASP A 75 26.59 40.66 11.47
N SER A 76 27.37 40.85 10.40
CA SER A 76 28.31 41.96 10.26
C SER A 76 28.45 42.34 8.78
N ASN A 77 27.35 42.75 8.13
CA ASN A 77 27.28 44.00 7.37
C ASN A 77 25.88 44.20 6.71
N SER A 78 25.29 45.37 6.99
CA SER A 78 24.24 46.13 6.26
C SER A 78 22.99 45.45 5.67
N MET A 79 21.84 45.94 6.18
CA MET A 79 20.64 46.39 5.44
C MET A 79 19.91 45.40 4.51
N GLN A 80 18.84 44.83 5.07
CA GLN A 80 17.45 45.05 4.65
C GLN A 80 17.17 45.10 3.13
N GLU A 81 16.61 43.99 2.64
CA GLU A 81 15.51 43.86 1.66
C GLU A 81 15.74 42.66 0.72
N VAL A 82 15.50 41.44 1.24
CA VAL A 82 14.97 40.30 0.45
C VAL A 82 14.11 39.49 1.43
N ALA A 83 12.91 39.98 1.66
CA ALA A 83 11.84 39.29 2.37
C ALA A 83 10.78 38.84 1.35
N GLU A 84 11.20 38.20 0.27
CA GLU A 84 10.38 37.43 -0.65
C GLU A 84 11.36 36.69 -1.59
N GLU A 85 10.98 35.52 -2.10
CA GLU A 85 11.84 34.53 -2.77
C GLU A 85 12.60 33.56 -1.84
N VAL A 86 11.91 33.04 -0.83
CA VAL A 86 11.97 31.59 -0.65
C VAL A 86 11.04 31.05 -1.73
N ASP A 87 11.60 30.37 -2.73
CA ASP A 87 10.92 29.80 -3.89
C ASP A 87 9.55 29.20 -3.50
N THR A 88 8.51 29.99 -3.70
CA THR A 88 7.12 29.69 -3.36
C THR A 88 6.58 28.55 -4.22
N ASN A 89 7.26 28.21 -5.33
CA ASN A 89 6.88 27.08 -6.18
C ASN A 89 7.08 25.74 -5.48
N LEU A 90 8.13 25.56 -4.67
CA LEU A 90 8.40 24.27 -4.02
C LEU A 90 7.40 23.93 -2.91
N VAL A 91 6.86 24.94 -2.23
CA VAL A 91 5.85 24.75 -1.17
C VAL A 91 4.45 24.55 -1.76
N GLU A 92 4.12 25.21 -2.87
CA GLU A 92 2.87 24.97 -3.60
C GLU A 92 2.87 23.63 -4.33
N GLU A 93 4.00 23.19 -4.91
CA GLU A 93 4.11 21.90 -5.59
C GLU A 93 3.93 20.73 -4.61
N VAL A 94 4.52 20.79 -3.41
CA VAL A 94 4.34 19.77 -2.36
C VAL A 94 2.92 19.77 -1.77
N LYS A 95 2.29 20.95 -1.62
CA LYS A 95 0.90 21.06 -1.16
C LYS A 95 -0.09 20.55 -2.21
N ASN A 96 0.17 20.78 -3.50
CA ASN A 96 -0.64 20.28 -4.60
C ASN A 96 -0.49 18.75 -4.77
N LEU A 97 0.72 18.20 -4.60
CA LEU A 97 0.96 16.75 -4.59
C LEU A 97 0.20 16.04 -3.46
N HIS A 98 0.26 16.56 -2.23
CA HIS A 98 -0.51 16.01 -1.12
C HIS A 98 -2.02 16.22 -1.27
N ALA A 99 -2.47 17.27 -1.95
CA ALA A 99 -3.88 17.46 -2.26
C ALA A 99 -4.40 16.39 -3.25
N ASP A 100 -3.61 16.04 -4.26
CA ASP A 100 -3.97 15.02 -5.25
C ASP A 100 -3.97 13.60 -4.68
N GLU A 101 -3.00 13.27 -3.81
CA GLU A 101 -3.00 11.97 -3.12
C GLU A 101 -4.16 11.84 -2.13
N ASN A 102 -4.44 12.90 -1.36
CA ASN A 102 -5.59 12.91 -0.45
C ASN A 102 -6.91 12.84 -1.23
N ASN A 103 -7.00 13.49 -2.38
CA ASN A 103 -8.16 13.39 -3.26
C ASN A 103 -8.34 11.95 -3.77
N ALA A 104 -7.28 11.33 -4.27
CA ALA A 104 -7.32 9.94 -4.73
C ALA A 104 -7.76 8.98 -3.61
N ARG A 105 -7.20 9.13 -2.41
CA ARG A 105 -7.58 8.34 -1.23
C ARG A 105 -9.05 8.54 -0.85
N ASN A 106 -9.50 9.79 -0.76
CA ASN A 106 -10.88 10.11 -0.39
C ASN A 106 -11.87 9.57 -1.42
N LYS A 107 -11.49 9.56 -2.70
CA LYS A 107 -12.31 9.03 -3.80
C LYS A 107 -12.46 7.50 -3.72
N VAL A 108 -11.39 6.78 -3.37
CA VAL A 108 -11.45 5.33 -3.07
C VAL A 108 -12.43 5.04 -1.93
N LEU A 109 -12.32 5.78 -0.82
CA LEU A 109 -13.19 5.66 0.35
C LEU A 109 -14.67 5.94 0.05
N LEU A 110 -14.96 6.98 -0.73
CA LEU A 110 -16.32 7.33 -1.14
C LEU A 110 -16.96 6.22 -1.98
N LEU A 111 -16.23 5.69 -2.97
CA LEU A 111 -16.74 4.62 -3.83
C LEU A 111 -16.96 3.31 -3.05
N ALA A 112 -16.09 2.98 -2.10
CA ALA A 112 -16.31 1.81 -1.25
C ALA A 112 -17.55 1.96 -0.35
N ARG A 113 -17.80 3.15 0.19
CA ARG A 113 -19.05 3.46 0.94
C ARG A 113 -20.30 3.38 0.07
N GLN A 114 -20.17 3.67 -1.23
CA GLN A 114 -21.26 3.51 -2.21
C GLN A 114 -21.51 2.04 -2.59
N GLY A 115 -20.70 1.10 -2.09
CA GLY A 115 -20.87 -0.34 -2.27
C GLY A 115 -20.11 -0.92 -3.46
N TYR A 116 -19.24 -0.14 -4.12
CA TYR A 116 -18.39 -0.66 -5.20
C TYR A 116 -17.30 -1.59 -4.66
N ASN A 117 -16.98 -2.63 -5.42
CA ASN A 117 -15.91 -3.55 -5.04
C ASN A 117 -14.52 -2.98 -5.40
N ALA A 118 -13.46 -3.49 -4.75
CA ALA A 118 -12.10 -2.99 -4.95
C ALA A 118 -11.59 -3.03 -6.41
N GLU A 119 -12.11 -3.95 -7.22
CA GLU A 119 -11.75 -4.14 -8.63
C GLU A 119 -12.48 -3.15 -9.55
N GLU A 120 -13.71 -2.78 -9.21
CA GLU A 120 -14.47 -1.71 -9.87
C GLU A 120 -13.85 -0.35 -9.57
N ILE A 121 -13.48 -0.11 -8.31
CA ILE A 121 -12.82 1.12 -7.86
C ILE A 121 -11.46 1.28 -8.56
N ALA A 122 -10.68 0.22 -8.64
CA ALA A 122 -9.40 0.19 -9.36
C ALA A 122 -9.56 0.59 -10.84
N LYS A 123 -10.59 0.06 -11.52
CA LYS A 123 -10.91 0.42 -12.91
C LYS A 123 -11.40 1.86 -13.07
N MET A 124 -12.20 2.36 -12.13
CA MET A 124 -12.75 3.72 -12.17
C MET A 124 -11.69 4.80 -11.92
N LEU A 125 -10.63 4.46 -11.19
CA LEU A 125 -9.57 5.39 -10.79
C LEU A 125 -8.27 5.17 -11.56
N ASP A 126 -8.21 4.20 -12.47
CA ASP A 126 -7.00 3.77 -13.18
C ASP A 126 -5.85 3.45 -12.21
N ARG A 127 -6.17 2.69 -11.15
CA ARG A 127 -5.25 2.29 -10.08
C ARG A 127 -5.10 0.78 -9.99
N GLY A 128 -4.03 0.33 -9.36
CA GLY A 128 -3.84 -1.10 -9.09
C GLY A 128 -4.90 -1.64 -8.11
N LYS A 129 -5.45 -2.83 -8.37
CA LYS A 129 -6.35 -3.52 -7.42
C LYS A 129 -5.73 -3.66 -6.02
N GLY A 130 -4.43 -3.94 -5.97
CA GLY A 130 -3.65 -4.00 -4.73
C GLY A 130 -3.59 -2.66 -4.00
N GLU A 131 -3.35 -1.56 -4.71
CA GLU A 131 -3.30 -0.21 -4.13
C GLU A 131 -4.65 0.18 -3.51
N VAL A 132 -5.75 -0.07 -4.23
CA VAL A 132 -7.10 0.20 -3.73
C VAL A 132 -7.41 -0.65 -2.51
N GLN A 133 -7.06 -1.94 -2.54
CA GLN A 133 -7.30 -2.85 -1.43
C GLN A 133 -6.47 -2.47 -0.19
N LEU A 134 -5.24 -1.99 -0.40
CA LEU A 134 -4.37 -1.46 0.63
C LEU A 134 -4.96 -0.20 1.26
N LEU A 135 -5.40 0.76 0.44
CA LEU A 135 -6.06 1.98 0.90
C LEU A 135 -7.34 1.69 1.71
N LEU A 136 -8.13 0.72 1.28
CA LEU A 136 -9.29 0.28 2.03
C LEU A 136 -8.91 -0.40 3.35
N LYS A 137 -7.84 -1.20 3.38
CA LYS A 137 -7.40 -1.87 4.61
C LYS A 137 -6.88 -0.89 5.67
N PHE A 138 -6.19 0.18 5.27
CA PHE A 138 -5.61 1.15 6.21
C PHE A 138 -6.58 2.27 6.61
N TYR A 139 -7.61 2.56 5.80
CA TYR A 139 -8.43 3.75 6.01
C TYR A 139 -9.95 3.54 5.96
N ALA A 140 -10.47 2.37 5.55
CA ALA A 140 -11.91 2.08 5.56
C ALA A 140 -12.45 1.75 6.96
#